data_AF-A0A7S1RUY5-F1
#
_entry.id   AF-A0A7S1RUY5-F1
#
_cell.length_a   1.000
_cell.length_b   1.000
_cell.length_c   1.000
_cell.angle_alpha   90.00
_cell.angle_beta   90.00
_cell.angle_gamma   90.00
#
_symmetry.space_group_name_H-M   'P 1'
#
loop_
_entity.id
_entity.type
_entity.pdbx_description
1 polymer ?
#
loop_
_entity_poly.entity_id
_entity_poly.type
_entity_poly.pdbx_seq_one_letter_code
_entity_poly.pdbx_strand_id
1 'polypeptide(L)'
;APVAASVLSAEAAKASATALGVSTATAGGAPGREAVQAQHFLPFATVLKMVEENPASTVSTLADYFQVLLFCSEQPEQLLQTALGLLLPEGAAPEQAIAAAVAAAFGQAAAQLVQEKGLAEAAQEGRRAKRSLRAPPPRLTLTEVSEALAACRSQGESEVQTTLVRTLGATRAEGREAFFLVRLLQGGARPATGHVHAAVARALVRTGRGVAA
;
A
#
# COMPACT_ATOMS: atom_id res chain seq x y z
N ALA A 1 -1.29 -34.53 26.22
CA ALA A 1 -1.34 -34.53 24.74
C ALA A 1 -1.80 -33.17 24.23
N PRO A 2 -0.93 -32.34 23.64
CA PRO A 2 -1.32 -31.13 22.93
C PRO A 2 -0.71 -31.11 21.51
N VAL A 3 -1.47 -31.54 20.50
CA VAL A 3 -1.03 -31.49 19.08
C VAL A 3 -2.03 -30.74 18.18
N ALA A 4 -3.20 -30.34 18.70
CA ALA A 4 -4.27 -29.76 17.88
C ALA A 4 -4.14 -28.24 17.62
N ALA A 5 -3.34 -27.49 18.37
CA ALA A 5 -3.26 -26.03 18.23
C ALA A 5 -2.32 -25.55 17.10
N SER A 6 -1.46 -26.43 16.57
CA SER A 6 -0.41 -26.03 15.61
C SER A 6 -0.87 -26.02 14.15
N VAL A 7 -1.99 -26.66 13.82
CA VAL A 7 -2.46 -26.81 12.42
C VAL A 7 -3.26 -25.59 11.97
N LEU A 8 -4.04 -24.97 12.86
CA LEU A 8 -4.87 -23.80 12.55
C LEU A 8 -4.04 -22.54 12.24
N SER A 9 -2.83 -22.42 12.80
CA SER A 9 -1.96 -21.26 12.54
C SER A 9 -1.22 -21.33 11.20
N ALA A 10 -1.09 -22.52 10.61
CA ALA A 10 -0.42 -22.72 9.32
C ALA A 10 -1.36 -22.42 8.13
N GLU A 11 -2.66 -22.71 8.27
CA GLU A 11 -3.67 -22.42 7.24
C GLU A 11 -3.92 -20.92 7.06
N ALA A 12 -3.94 -20.16 8.16
CA ALA A 12 -4.06 -18.69 8.11
C ALA A 12 -2.86 -18.01 7.42
N ALA A 13 -1.64 -18.54 7.62
CA ALA A 13 -0.45 -18.03 6.93
C ALA A 13 -0.48 -18.34 5.42
N LYS A 14 -1.03 -19.49 5.02
CA LYS A 14 -1.20 -19.87 3.61
C LYS A 14 -2.25 -19.01 2.90
N ALA A 15 -3.32 -18.63 3.59
CA ALA A 15 -4.34 -17.71 3.08
C ALA A 15 -3.80 -16.28 2.88
N SER A 16 -2.99 -15.76 3.82
CA SER A 16 -2.33 -14.45 3.66
C SER A 16 -1.27 -14.44 2.56
N ALA A 17 -0.51 -15.52 2.40
CA ALA A 17 0.46 -15.66 1.30
C ALA A 17 -0.24 -15.67 -0.07
N THR A 18 -1.38 -16.36 -0.18
CA THR A 18 -2.16 -16.41 -1.42
C THR A 18 -2.79 -15.04 -1.77
N ALA A 19 -3.21 -14.26 -0.77
CA ALA A 19 -3.75 -12.91 -0.96
C ALA A 19 -2.69 -11.88 -1.41
N LEU A 20 -1.43 -12.10 -1.04
CA LEU A 20 -0.28 -11.29 -1.49
C LEU A 20 0.37 -11.81 -2.78
N GLY A 21 -0.16 -12.89 -3.38
CA GLY A 21 0.45 -13.53 -4.55
C GLY A 21 1.82 -14.18 -4.27
N VAL A 22 2.13 -14.44 -3.00
CA VAL A 22 3.37 -15.09 -2.55
C VAL A 22 3.21 -16.59 -2.81
N SER A 23 3.84 -17.08 -3.87
CA SER A 23 3.93 -18.50 -4.13
C SER A 23 5.03 -19.04 -3.23
N THR A 24 4.70 -19.94 -2.31
CA THR A 24 5.72 -20.68 -1.55
C THR A 24 6.41 -21.67 -2.49
N ALA A 25 7.24 -21.18 -3.39
CA ALA A 25 8.09 -21.99 -4.25
C ALA A 25 9.31 -22.44 -3.45
N THR A 26 9.52 -23.75 -3.45
CA THR A 26 10.71 -24.46 -2.98
C THR A 26 12.01 -23.76 -3.40
N ALA A 27 12.95 -23.68 -2.45
CA ALA A 27 14.29 -23.12 -2.60
C ALA A 27 14.96 -23.53 -3.93
N GLY A 28 15.27 -22.54 -4.78
CA GLY A 28 16.02 -22.74 -6.03
C GLY A 28 15.59 -21.91 -7.24
N GLY A 29 14.52 -21.10 -7.14
CA GLY A 29 14.06 -20.23 -8.23
C GLY A 29 14.74 -18.86 -8.23
N ALA A 30 15.20 -18.41 -9.41
CA ALA A 30 15.84 -17.11 -9.60
C ALA A 30 15.06 -15.94 -8.95
N PRO A 31 15.75 -14.97 -8.32
CA PRO A 31 15.12 -13.76 -7.78
C PRO A 31 14.64 -12.90 -8.95
N GLY A 32 13.41 -13.09 -9.42
CA GLY A 32 12.98 -12.46 -10.69
C GLY A 32 11.60 -11.85 -10.73
N ARG A 33 10.62 -12.34 -9.94
CA ARG A 33 9.22 -11.89 -10.07
C ARG A 33 8.52 -11.47 -8.79
N GLU A 34 8.86 -12.04 -7.64
CA GLU A 34 8.22 -11.66 -6.37
C GLU A 34 8.85 -10.40 -5.77
N ALA A 35 10.18 -10.28 -5.87
CA ALA A 35 10.96 -9.07 -5.56
C ALA A 35 10.41 -7.79 -6.20
N VAL A 36 10.20 -7.84 -7.52
CA VAL A 36 9.69 -6.70 -8.30
C VAL A 36 8.28 -6.31 -7.88
N GLN A 37 7.51 -7.21 -7.27
CA GLN A 37 6.13 -6.93 -6.90
C GLN A 37 6.00 -6.20 -5.57
N ALA A 38 6.88 -6.47 -4.60
CA ALA A 38 6.77 -5.93 -3.24
C ALA A 38 6.94 -4.39 -3.17
N GLN A 39 7.71 -3.82 -4.10
CA GLN A 39 7.94 -2.37 -4.24
C GLN A 39 6.77 -1.63 -4.90
N HIS A 40 5.78 -2.34 -5.44
CA HIS A 40 4.58 -1.72 -5.99
C HIS A 40 3.59 -1.34 -4.90
N PHE A 41 2.78 -0.34 -5.19
CA PHE A 41 1.79 0.19 -4.26
C PHE A 41 0.58 -0.73 -4.10
N LEU A 42 0.18 -1.48 -5.12
CA LEU A 42 -0.97 -2.39 -5.04
C LEU A 42 -0.89 -3.44 -3.90
N PRO A 43 0.22 -4.19 -3.69
CA PRO A 43 0.35 -5.07 -2.52
C PRO A 43 0.21 -4.33 -1.20
N PHE A 44 0.77 -3.12 -1.09
CA PHE A 44 0.65 -2.29 0.09
C PHE A 44 -0.80 -1.84 0.33
N ALA A 45 -1.52 -1.41 -0.71
CA ALA A 45 -2.96 -1.10 -0.63
C ALA A 45 -3.78 -2.32 -0.18
N THR A 46 -3.45 -3.53 -0.64
CA THR A 46 -4.07 -4.77 -0.16
C THR A 46 -3.82 -5.01 1.33
N VAL A 47 -2.59 -4.75 1.81
CA VAL A 47 -2.26 -4.84 3.24
C VAL A 47 -3.07 -3.84 4.05
N LEU A 48 -3.18 -2.58 3.60
CA LEU A 48 -4.00 -1.57 4.25
C LEU A 48 -5.48 -1.98 4.32
N LYS A 49 -5.99 -2.56 3.23
CA LYS A 49 -7.34 -3.13 3.21
C LYS A 49 -7.52 -4.23 4.26
N MET A 50 -6.61 -5.18 4.34
CA MET A 50 -6.68 -6.27 5.31
C MET A 50 -6.61 -5.76 6.75
N VAL A 51 -5.82 -4.70 7.00
CA VAL A 51 -5.74 -4.03 8.30
C VAL A 51 -7.06 -3.33 8.66
N GLU A 52 -7.67 -2.62 7.71
CA GLU A 52 -8.99 -1.98 7.92
C GLU A 52 -10.09 -3.02 8.17
N GLU A 53 -10.09 -4.13 7.43
CA GLU A 53 -11.10 -5.20 7.54
C GLU A 53 -10.89 -6.05 8.80
N ASN A 54 -9.65 -6.23 9.27
CA ASN A 54 -9.32 -7.06 10.43
C ASN A 54 -8.31 -6.38 11.37
N PRO A 55 -8.73 -5.39 12.19
CA PRO A 55 -7.82 -4.65 13.05
C PRO A 55 -7.05 -5.52 14.05
N ALA A 56 -7.64 -6.64 14.49
CA ALA A 56 -7.00 -7.59 15.41
C ALA A 56 -5.73 -8.25 14.84
N SER A 57 -5.61 -8.37 13.51
CA SER A 57 -4.45 -8.96 12.84
C SER A 57 -3.44 -7.92 12.34
N THR A 58 -3.65 -6.63 12.63
CA THR A 58 -2.82 -5.51 12.12
C THR A 58 -1.32 -5.77 12.25
N VAL A 59 -0.86 -6.14 13.46
CA VAL A 59 0.57 -6.34 13.74
C VAL A 59 1.14 -7.50 12.95
N SER A 60 0.41 -8.63 12.84
CA SER A 60 0.86 -9.78 12.04
C SER A 60 0.88 -9.45 10.55
N THR A 61 -0.17 -8.85 10.02
CA THR A 61 -0.29 -8.54 8.58
C THR A 61 0.80 -7.59 8.12
N LEU A 62 1.06 -6.52 8.90
CA LEU A 62 2.15 -5.59 8.61
C LEU A 62 3.53 -6.26 8.76
N ALA A 63 3.73 -7.09 9.79
CA ALA A 63 5.00 -7.78 9.98
C ALA A 63 5.34 -8.72 8.82
N ASP A 64 4.35 -9.47 8.33
CA ASP A 64 4.51 -10.36 7.19
C ASP A 64 4.83 -9.56 5.92
N TYR A 65 4.18 -8.42 5.70
CA TYR A 65 4.50 -7.53 4.59
C TYR A 65 5.91 -6.94 4.68
N PHE A 66 6.33 -6.42 5.84
CA PHE A 66 7.68 -5.89 6.03
C PHE A 66 8.74 -6.97 5.87
N GLN A 67 8.44 -8.21 6.27
CA GLN A 67 9.33 -9.34 6.04
C GLN A 67 9.54 -9.56 4.53
N VAL A 68 8.49 -9.50 3.72
CA VAL A 68 8.61 -9.57 2.25
C VAL A 68 9.48 -8.43 1.71
N LEU A 69 9.32 -7.19 2.19
CA LEU A 69 10.17 -6.07 1.77
C LEU A 69 11.65 -6.32 2.09
N LEU A 70 11.93 -6.82 3.29
CA LEU A 70 13.29 -7.07 3.78
C LEU A 70 14.00 -8.21 3.03
N PHE A 71 13.27 -9.23 2.59
CA PHE A 71 13.86 -10.39 1.90
C PHE A 71 13.93 -10.22 0.39
N CYS A 72 12.98 -9.49 -0.21
CA CYS A 72 12.80 -9.50 -1.66
C CYS A 72 13.28 -8.21 -2.34
N SER A 73 13.76 -7.20 -1.60
CA SER A 73 14.28 -5.96 -2.18
C SER A 73 15.80 -5.97 -2.30
N GLU A 74 16.34 -5.36 -3.35
CA GLU A 74 17.77 -5.03 -3.46
C GLU A 74 18.19 -3.94 -2.46
N GLN A 75 17.24 -3.11 -2.03
CA GLN A 75 17.45 -1.99 -1.10
C GLN A 75 16.42 -2.07 0.05
N PRO A 76 16.50 -3.11 0.89
CA PRO A 76 15.45 -3.44 1.85
C PRO A 76 15.23 -2.33 2.90
N GLU A 77 16.31 -1.68 3.35
CA GLU A 77 16.24 -0.58 4.32
C GLU A 77 15.51 0.63 3.75
N GLN A 78 15.87 1.05 2.54
CA GLN A 78 15.22 2.19 1.88
C GLN A 78 13.75 1.91 1.59
N LEU A 79 13.42 0.70 1.11
CA LEU A 79 12.03 0.34 0.84
C LEU A 79 11.19 0.25 2.11
N LEU A 80 11.76 -0.29 3.20
CA LEU A 80 11.11 -0.29 4.51
C LEU A 80 10.90 1.14 5.01
N GLN A 81 11.92 2.01 4.92
CA GLN A 81 11.81 3.41 5.30
C GLN A 81 10.69 4.12 4.53
N THR A 82 10.61 3.91 3.21
CA THR A 82 9.54 4.43 2.36
C THR A 82 8.17 3.95 2.86
N ALA A 83 7.99 2.64 3.06
CA ALA A 83 6.72 2.08 3.55
C ALA A 83 6.33 2.64 4.93
N LEU A 84 7.30 2.83 5.83
CA LEU A 84 7.07 3.45 7.14
C LEU A 84 6.68 4.92 7.02
N GLY A 85 7.32 5.68 6.13
CA GLY A 85 6.95 7.06 5.84
C GLY A 85 5.53 7.21 5.28
N LEU A 86 5.05 6.21 4.54
CA LEU A 86 3.66 6.15 4.08
C LEU A 86 2.67 5.83 5.20
N LEU A 87 3.01 4.94 6.13
CA LEU A 87 2.13 4.59 7.27
C LEU A 87 2.12 5.66 8.37
N LEU A 88 3.23 6.37 8.51
CA LEU A 88 3.45 7.39 9.53
C LEU A 88 3.78 8.75 8.89
N PRO A 89 2.90 9.31 8.05
CA PRO A 89 3.16 10.60 7.43
C PRO A 89 3.20 11.71 8.49
N GLU A 90 4.04 12.72 8.26
CA GLU A 90 4.20 13.88 9.15
C GLU A 90 3.05 14.89 9.01
N GLY A 91 2.15 14.69 8.05
CA GLY A 91 0.98 15.54 7.83
C GLY A 91 0.07 15.02 6.72
N ALA A 92 -1.13 15.58 6.63
CA ALA A 92 -2.07 15.34 5.54
C ALA A 92 -1.89 16.39 4.44
N ALA A 93 -2.14 16.01 3.19
CA ALA A 93 -2.23 16.94 2.08
C ALA A 93 -3.52 17.78 2.19
N PRO A 94 -3.52 19.04 1.72
CA PRO A 94 -4.70 19.89 1.74
C PRO A 94 -5.87 19.25 0.99
N GLU A 95 -7.04 19.17 1.64
CA GLU A 95 -8.21 18.48 1.09
C GLU A 95 -8.63 19.04 -0.28
N GLN A 96 -8.55 20.37 -0.45
CA GLN A 96 -8.86 21.06 -1.70
C GLN A 96 -7.93 20.64 -2.85
N ALA A 97 -6.64 20.43 -2.57
CA ALA A 97 -5.68 19.97 -3.56
C ALA A 97 -5.98 18.53 -3.99
N ILE A 98 -6.34 17.66 -3.04
CA ILE A 98 -6.76 16.28 -3.32
C ILE A 98 -8.04 16.30 -4.17
N ALA A 99 -9.05 17.10 -3.79
CA ALA A 99 -10.31 17.20 -4.52
C ALA A 99 -10.10 17.66 -5.97
N ALA A 100 -9.30 18.70 -6.17
CA ALA A 100 -8.96 19.22 -7.49
C ALA A 100 -8.20 18.17 -8.33
N ALA A 101 -7.28 17.41 -7.71
CA ALA A 101 -6.56 16.35 -8.38
C ALA A 101 -7.47 15.16 -8.77
N VAL A 102 -8.42 14.78 -7.91
CA VAL A 102 -9.42 13.73 -8.20
C VAL A 102 -10.32 14.15 -9.37
N ALA A 103 -10.81 15.39 -9.35
CA ALA A 103 -11.63 15.95 -10.43
C ALA A 103 -10.86 16.01 -11.76
N ALA A 104 -9.59 16.44 -11.74
CA ALA A 104 -8.75 16.48 -12.94
C ALA A 104 -8.39 15.08 -13.44
N ALA A 105 -8.05 14.14 -12.55
CA ALA A 105 -7.67 12.78 -12.92
C ALA A 105 -8.84 11.95 -13.46
N PHE A 106 -10.06 12.14 -12.96
CA PHE A 106 -11.20 11.27 -13.27
C PHE A 106 -12.41 11.96 -13.91
N GLY A 107 -12.43 13.29 -13.98
CA GLY A 107 -13.48 14.10 -14.61
C GLY A 107 -14.55 14.61 -13.63
N GLN A 108 -15.50 15.40 -14.15
CA GLN A 108 -16.52 16.09 -13.35
C GLN A 108 -17.46 15.15 -12.57
N ALA A 109 -17.73 13.95 -13.09
CA ALA A 109 -18.52 12.96 -12.37
C ALA A 109 -17.85 12.54 -11.05
N ALA A 110 -16.52 12.44 -11.02
CA ALA A 110 -15.81 12.17 -9.77
C ALA A 110 -15.90 13.37 -8.82
N ALA A 111 -15.86 14.60 -9.31
CA ALA A 111 -16.01 15.80 -8.49
C ALA A 111 -17.37 15.86 -7.77
N GLN A 112 -18.44 15.45 -8.43
CA GLN A 112 -19.77 15.32 -7.81
C GLN A 112 -19.77 14.25 -6.71
N LEU A 113 -19.18 13.09 -6.99
CA LEU A 113 -19.06 12.00 -6.01
C LEU A 113 -18.24 12.37 -4.77
N VAL A 114 -17.32 13.34 -4.85
CA VAL A 114 -16.58 13.84 -3.67
C VAL A 114 -17.55 14.37 -2.62
N GLN A 115 -18.59 15.10 -3.01
CA GLN A 115 -19.58 15.66 -2.08
C GLN A 115 -20.48 14.57 -1.49
N GLU A 116 -20.78 13.52 -2.24
CA GLU A 116 -21.71 12.47 -1.84
C GLU A 116 -21.07 11.38 -0.98
N LYS A 117 -19.85 10.95 -1.33
CA LYS A 117 -19.20 9.75 -0.78
C LYS A 117 -17.83 10.02 -0.16
N GLY A 118 -17.33 11.25 -0.30
CA GLY A 118 -15.97 11.61 0.10
C GLY A 118 -14.92 11.29 -0.97
N LEU A 119 -13.73 11.88 -0.77
CA LEU A 119 -12.63 11.86 -1.75
C LEU A 119 -12.17 10.45 -2.15
N ALA A 120 -11.99 9.56 -1.18
CA ALA A 120 -11.41 8.24 -1.43
C ALA A 120 -12.33 7.35 -2.27
N GLU A 121 -13.63 7.36 -1.97
CA GLU A 121 -14.63 6.61 -2.76
C GLU A 121 -14.83 7.22 -4.14
N ALA A 122 -14.85 8.56 -4.24
CA ALA A 122 -14.93 9.26 -5.52
C ALA A 122 -13.75 8.92 -6.45
N ALA A 123 -12.53 8.87 -5.91
CA ALA A 123 -11.34 8.48 -6.67
C ALA A 123 -11.42 7.04 -7.17
N GLN A 124 -11.86 6.12 -6.31
CA GLN A 124 -12.00 4.71 -6.68
C GLN A 124 -13.06 4.49 -7.76
N GLU A 125 -14.20 5.16 -7.65
CA GLU A 125 -15.27 5.04 -8.64
C GLU A 125 -14.89 5.72 -9.97
N GLY A 126 -14.23 6.88 -9.90
CA GLY A 126 -13.66 7.55 -11.07
C GLY A 126 -12.63 6.67 -11.81
N ARG A 127 -11.77 5.96 -11.07
CA ARG A 127 -10.82 5.00 -11.65
C ARG A 127 -11.51 3.82 -12.32
N ARG A 128 -12.58 3.29 -11.73
CA ARG A 128 -13.40 2.20 -12.30
C ARG A 128 -14.10 2.63 -13.58
N ALA A 129 -14.65 3.85 -13.63
CA ALA A 129 -15.25 4.41 -14.83
C ALA A 129 -14.24 4.54 -15.99
N LYS A 130 -12.97 4.80 -15.68
CA LYS A 130 -11.85 4.83 -16.65
C LYS A 130 -11.21 3.47 -16.94
N ARG A 131 -11.87 2.33 -16.64
CA ARG A 131 -11.31 0.99 -16.90
C ARG A 131 -11.21 0.65 -18.39
N SER A 132 -11.90 1.39 -19.27
CA SER A 132 -11.93 1.15 -20.72
C SER A 132 -10.68 1.59 -21.50
N LEU A 133 -9.59 2.00 -20.83
CA LEU A 133 -8.35 2.37 -21.51
C LEU A 133 -7.72 1.11 -22.15
N ARG A 134 -7.37 1.20 -23.45
CA ARG A 134 -6.83 0.10 -24.27
C ARG A 134 -5.56 -0.56 -23.71
N ALA A 135 -4.83 0.13 -22.83
CA ALA A 135 -3.65 -0.40 -22.16
C ALA A 135 -3.72 -0.13 -20.64
N PRO A 136 -3.34 -1.11 -19.80
CA PRO A 136 -3.28 -0.89 -18.36
C PRO A 136 -2.18 0.14 -18.03
N PRO A 137 -2.42 1.02 -17.04
CA PRO A 137 -1.40 1.99 -16.62
C PRO A 137 -0.15 1.29 -16.05
N PRO A 138 1.01 1.98 -16.07
CA PRO A 138 2.21 1.51 -15.38
C PRO A 138 1.91 1.26 -13.90
N ARG A 139 2.64 0.32 -13.29
CA ARG A 139 2.43 -0.02 -11.87
C ARG A 139 3.04 1.06 -11.00
N LEU A 140 2.20 1.68 -10.17
CA LEU A 140 2.63 2.65 -9.19
C LEU A 140 3.53 1.99 -8.14
N THR A 141 4.63 2.66 -7.78
CA THR A 141 5.61 2.20 -6.78
C THR A 141 5.42 2.93 -5.44
N LEU A 142 5.94 2.34 -4.36
CA LEU A 142 5.94 3.00 -3.05
C LEU A 142 6.73 4.31 -3.07
N THR A 143 7.84 4.36 -3.81
CA THR A 143 8.66 5.56 -3.94
C THR A 143 7.88 6.69 -4.60
N GLU A 144 7.22 6.44 -5.74
CA GLU A 144 6.38 7.45 -6.42
C GLU A 144 5.24 7.98 -5.53
N VAL A 145 4.64 7.12 -4.70
CA VAL A 145 3.62 7.53 -3.73
C VAL A 145 4.23 8.41 -2.64
N SER A 146 5.41 8.05 -2.14
CA SER A 146 6.12 8.82 -1.11
C SER A 146 6.57 10.19 -1.62
N GLU A 147 7.01 10.27 -2.88
CA GLU A 147 7.36 11.52 -3.56
C GLU A 147 6.13 12.40 -3.74
N ALA A 148 4.98 11.83 -4.11
CA ALA A 148 3.74 12.58 -4.22
C ALA A 148 3.30 13.17 -2.86
N LEU A 149 3.42 12.40 -1.77
CA LEU A 149 3.18 12.89 -0.41
C LEU A 149 4.18 13.97 0.02
N ALA A 150 5.46 13.82 -0.34
CA ALA A 150 6.49 14.81 -0.05
C ALA A 150 6.22 16.12 -0.80
N ALA A 151 5.88 16.05 -2.10
CA ALA A 151 5.53 17.20 -2.92
C ALA A 151 4.39 18.01 -2.30
N CYS A 152 3.34 17.34 -1.79
CA CYS A 152 2.21 18.00 -1.12
C CYS A 152 2.61 18.87 0.08
N ARG A 153 3.81 18.69 0.64
CA ARG A 153 4.31 19.39 1.82
C ARG A 153 5.34 20.46 1.51
N SER A 154 6.07 20.35 0.40
CA SER A 154 7.22 21.19 0.10
C SER A 154 7.06 22.08 -1.14
N GLN A 155 6.12 21.79 -2.02
CA GLN A 155 5.98 22.47 -3.32
C GLN A 155 4.80 23.44 -3.36
N GLY A 156 4.81 24.32 -4.37
CA GLY A 156 3.69 25.19 -4.68
C GLY A 156 2.46 24.43 -5.19
N GLU A 157 1.27 24.99 -5.00
CA GLU A 157 -0.02 24.32 -5.26
C GLU A 157 -0.14 23.71 -6.67
N SER A 158 0.41 24.37 -7.69
CA SER A 158 0.32 23.91 -9.10
C SER A 158 1.16 22.64 -9.38
N GLU A 159 2.35 22.54 -8.79
CA GLU A 159 3.23 21.36 -8.94
C GLU A 159 2.65 20.17 -8.17
N VAL A 160 2.10 20.43 -6.97
CA VAL A 160 1.39 19.45 -6.15
C VAL A 160 0.24 18.84 -6.93
N GLN A 161 -0.62 19.68 -7.52
CA GLN A 161 -1.76 19.21 -8.29
C GLN A 161 -1.33 18.33 -9.47
N THR A 162 -0.32 18.75 -10.22
CA THR A 162 0.19 18.00 -11.38
C THR A 162 0.73 16.63 -10.96
N THR A 163 1.52 16.58 -9.89
CA THR A 163 2.04 15.34 -9.31
C THR A 163 0.91 14.42 -8.87
N LEU A 164 -0.07 14.95 -8.13
CA LEU A 164 -1.22 14.16 -7.65
C LEU A 164 -2.07 13.61 -8.79
N VAL A 165 -2.34 14.40 -9.83
CA VAL A 165 -3.10 13.95 -11.01
C VAL A 165 -2.38 12.81 -11.72
N ARG A 166 -1.06 12.92 -11.90
CA ARG A 166 -0.24 11.87 -12.50
C ARG A 166 -0.30 10.59 -11.67
N THR A 167 -0.08 10.69 -10.35
CA THR A 167 -0.09 9.55 -9.43
C THR A 167 -1.47 8.87 -9.39
N LEU A 168 -2.56 9.65 -9.30
CA LEU A 168 -3.93 9.15 -9.36
C LEU A 168 -4.24 8.47 -10.70
N GLY A 169 -3.78 9.04 -11.81
CA GLY A 169 -3.94 8.46 -13.15
C GLY A 169 -3.20 7.13 -13.34
N ALA A 170 -2.09 6.93 -12.62
CA ALA A 170 -1.30 5.70 -12.63
C ALA A 170 -1.90 4.57 -11.78
N THR A 171 -2.83 4.87 -10.87
CA THR A 171 -3.52 3.84 -10.07
C THR A 171 -4.29 2.86 -10.95
N ARG A 172 -4.52 1.65 -10.43
CA ARG A 172 -5.38 0.62 -11.01
C ARG A 172 -6.74 0.60 -10.33
N ALA A 173 -7.73 0.05 -11.03
CA ALA A 173 -9.05 -0.18 -10.45
C ALA A 173 -9.06 -1.35 -9.43
N GLU A 174 -8.05 -2.23 -9.52
CA GLU A 174 -7.86 -3.40 -8.67
C GLU A 174 -7.42 -3.01 -7.25
N GLY A 175 -7.73 -3.86 -6.27
CA GLY A 175 -7.23 -3.72 -4.89
C GLY A 175 -7.62 -2.43 -4.16
N ARG A 176 -8.54 -1.63 -4.72
CA ARG A 176 -8.88 -0.29 -4.23
C ARG A 176 -7.66 0.66 -4.17
N GLU A 177 -6.76 0.57 -5.13
CA GLU A 177 -5.50 1.33 -5.13
C GLU A 177 -5.74 2.85 -5.04
N ALA A 178 -6.66 3.40 -5.86
CA ALA A 178 -7.00 4.82 -5.81
C ALA A 178 -7.61 5.25 -4.46
N PHE A 179 -8.44 4.39 -3.85
CA PHE A 179 -9.01 4.64 -2.53
C PHE A 179 -7.92 4.79 -1.47
N PHE A 180 -7.01 3.81 -1.38
CA PHE A 180 -5.97 3.82 -0.35
C PHE A 180 -4.92 4.90 -0.59
N LEU A 181 -4.61 5.23 -1.84
CA LEU A 181 -3.76 6.39 -2.15
C LEU A 181 -4.35 7.67 -1.57
N VAL A 182 -5.63 7.95 -1.84
CA VAL A 182 -6.30 9.14 -1.30
C VAL A 182 -6.37 9.10 0.23
N ARG A 183 -6.66 7.95 0.83
CA ARG A 183 -6.67 7.81 2.30
C ARG A 183 -5.31 8.09 2.93
N LEU A 184 -4.21 7.72 2.27
CA LEU A 184 -2.85 8.05 2.72
C LEU A 184 -2.58 9.55 2.59
N LEU A 185 -2.97 10.18 1.47
CA LEU A 185 -2.88 11.63 1.28
C LEU A 185 -3.67 12.40 2.35
N GLN A 186 -4.83 11.91 2.76
CA GLN A 186 -5.64 12.47 3.84
C GLN A 186 -5.10 12.17 5.25
N GLY A 187 -4.08 11.33 5.38
CA GLY A 187 -3.59 10.86 6.68
C GLY A 187 -4.55 9.91 7.43
N GLY A 188 -5.54 9.32 6.73
CA GLY A 188 -6.62 8.53 7.33
C GLY A 188 -6.42 7.01 7.36
N ALA A 189 -5.60 6.43 6.47
CA ALA A 189 -5.30 4.99 6.45
C ALA A 189 -4.13 4.62 7.38
N ARG A 190 -4.23 4.97 8.67
CA ARG A 190 -3.12 4.83 9.62
C ARG A 190 -3.40 3.75 10.67
N PRO A 191 -2.64 2.65 10.66
CA PRO A 191 -2.50 1.82 11.86
C PRO A 191 -1.97 2.68 13.02
N ALA A 192 -2.33 2.33 14.25
CA ALA A 192 -1.74 2.98 15.42
C ALA A 192 -0.19 2.85 15.39
N THR A 193 0.53 3.91 15.74
CA THR A 193 2.01 3.93 15.71
C THR A 193 2.62 2.75 16.46
N GLY A 194 2.04 2.37 17.62
CA GLY A 194 2.46 1.20 18.38
C GLY A 194 2.33 -0.12 17.60
N HIS A 195 1.30 -0.28 16.76
CA HIS A 195 1.16 -1.46 15.91
C HIS A 195 2.22 -1.49 14.80
N VAL A 196 2.54 -0.34 14.21
CA VAL A 196 3.59 -0.24 13.18
C VAL A 196 4.95 -0.62 13.78
N HIS A 197 5.32 -0.05 14.94
CA HIS A 197 6.57 -0.38 15.63
C HIS A 197 6.65 -1.86 16.03
N ALA A 198 5.56 -2.42 16.58
CA ALA A 198 5.50 -3.84 16.93
C ALA A 198 5.65 -4.75 15.70
N ALA A 199 5.06 -4.36 14.57
CA ALA A 199 5.17 -5.09 13.31
C ALA A 199 6.61 -5.09 12.76
N VAL A 200 7.29 -3.93 12.79
CA VAL A 200 8.70 -3.83 12.39
C VAL A 200 9.59 -4.69 13.28
N ALA A 201 9.44 -4.59 14.60
CA ALA A 201 10.20 -5.41 15.53
C ALA A 201 10.00 -6.91 15.27
N ARG A 202 8.75 -7.34 15.03
CA ARG A 202 8.42 -8.73 14.69
C ARG A 202 9.04 -9.17 13.37
N ALA A 203 9.05 -8.31 12.35
CA ALA A 203 9.67 -8.61 11.06
C ALA A 203 11.19 -8.79 11.20
N LEU A 204 11.88 -7.90 11.93
CA LEU A 204 13.32 -7.94 12.16
C LEU A 204 13.78 -9.15 13.00
N VAL A 205 13.01 -9.53 14.03
CA VAL A 205 13.33 -10.74 14.82
C VAL A 205 13.26 -12.00 13.97
N ARG A 206 12.33 -12.06 13.01
CA ARG A 206 12.17 -13.21 12.11
C ARG A 206 13.27 -13.28 11.05
N THR A 207 13.72 -12.14 10.53
CA THR A 207 14.83 -12.11 9.57
C THR A 207 16.15 -12.48 10.24
N GLY A 208 16.42 -11.99 11.45
CA GLY A 208 17.66 -12.29 12.19
C GLY A 208 17.83 -13.76 12.59
N ARG A 209 16.73 -14.49 12.82
CA ARG A 209 16.78 -15.93 13.15
C ARG A 209 17.14 -16.84 11.96
N GLY A 210 17.08 -16.34 10.73
CA GLY A 210 17.40 -17.12 9.52
C GLY A 210 18.89 -17.17 9.16
N VAL A 211 19.74 -16.34 9.78
CA VAL A 211 21.17 -16.22 9.43
C VAL A 211 22.08 -17.09 10.31
N ALA A 212 21.55 -17.69 11.38
CA ALA A 212 22.32 -18.47 12.36
C ALA A 212 22.24 -19.99 12.18
N ALA A 213 21.87 -20.49 11.01
CA ALA A 213 21.73 -21.92 10.70
C ALA A 213 22.68 -22.38 9.59
#